data_AF-A0AAV5SI55-F1
#
_entry.id   AF-A0AAV5SI55-F1
#
_cell.length_a   1.000
_cell.length_b   1.000
_cell.length_c   1.000
_cell.angle_alpha   90.00
_cell.angle_beta   90.00
_cell.angle_gamma   90.00
#
_symmetry.space_group_name_H-M   'P 1'
#
loop_
_entity.id
_entity.type
_entity.pdbx_description
1 polymer ?
#
loop_
_entity_poly.entity_id
_entity_poly.type
_entity_poly.pdbx_seq_one_letter_code
_entity_poly.pdbx_strand_id
1 'polypeptide(L)'
;EMNLSVLPSDIIRKIIIFGQEDINSIRQISPEWNSLALDHLTHRKLLPSIKWFYYRVDFDGQTALCMRMLAKYRDYFGVGSWSFTPKYVDVRSGSYFDNIVRHGSSAQFFKLFLSRCSRIERLELKISRVERLELETASVRRREIAIFRDALRDVIVDEIVF
;
A
#
# COMPACT_ATOMS: atom_id res chain seq x y z
N GLU A 1 -19.71 23.34 24.79
CA GLU A 1 -19.48 22.18 23.90
C GLU A 1 -18.52 22.59 22.80
N MET A 2 -17.56 21.74 22.44
CA MET A 2 -16.59 22.03 21.38
C MET A 2 -16.94 21.17 20.16
N ASN A 3 -17.32 21.81 19.05
CA ASN A 3 -17.67 21.11 17.83
C ASN A 3 -16.47 21.13 16.85
N LEU A 4 -15.99 19.93 16.48
CA LEU A 4 -14.87 19.75 15.55
C LEU A 4 -15.16 20.30 14.14
N SER A 5 -16.42 20.52 13.78
CA SER A 5 -16.81 21.09 12.49
C SER A 5 -16.57 22.59 12.36
N VAL A 6 -16.23 23.29 13.44
CA VAL A 6 -16.04 24.76 13.47
C VAL A 6 -14.55 25.12 13.56
N LEU A 7 -13.66 24.13 13.43
CA LEU A 7 -12.22 24.38 13.44
C LEU A 7 -11.79 25.05 12.13
N PRO A 8 -10.85 26.02 12.19
CA PRO A 8 -10.23 26.55 11.00
C PRO A 8 -9.59 25.45 10.13
N SER A 9 -9.69 25.58 8.81
CA SER A 9 -9.26 24.52 7.88
C SER A 9 -7.76 24.20 7.97
N ASP A 10 -6.90 25.13 8.39
CA ASP A 10 -5.47 24.90 8.64
C ASP A 10 -5.24 23.98 9.86
N ILE A 11 -6.05 24.12 10.90
CA ILE A 11 -6.04 23.21 12.06
C ILE A 11 -6.53 21.82 11.65
N ILE A 12 -7.61 21.73 10.86
CA ILE A 12 -8.12 20.45 10.34
C ILE A 12 -7.04 19.73 9.52
N ARG A 13 -6.35 20.44 8.62
CA ARG A 13 -5.24 19.87 7.82
C ARG A 13 -4.13 19.30 8.71
N LYS A 14 -3.75 20.00 9.78
CA LYS A 14 -2.75 19.49 10.74
C LYS A 14 -3.25 18.21 11.40
N ILE A 15 -4.51 18.17 11.84
CA ILE A 15 -5.11 16.96 12.44
C ILE A 15 -5.10 15.79 11.45
N ILE A 16 -5.47 16.02 10.18
CA ILE A 16 -5.41 14.98 9.13
C ILE A 16 -3.98 14.43 8.95
N ILE A 17 -2.96 15.30 8.94
CA ILE A 17 -1.56 14.88 8.80
C ILE A 17 -1.14 14.00 9.99
N PHE A 18 -1.52 14.37 11.21
CA PHE A 18 -1.14 13.61 12.41
C PHE A 18 -1.96 12.33 12.62
N GLY A 19 -3.23 12.31 12.20
CA GLY A 19 -4.15 11.18 12.34
C GLY A 19 -4.39 10.40 11.05
N GLN A 20 -3.40 10.38 10.15
CA GLN A 20 -3.53 9.82 8.81
C GLN A 20 -3.93 8.34 8.82
N GLU A 21 -3.54 7.57 9.84
CA GLU A 21 -3.96 6.20 10.09
C GLU A 21 -5.48 6.01 10.06
N ASP A 22 -6.23 7.00 10.56
CA ASP A 22 -7.67 6.98 10.75
C ASP A 22 -8.40 7.86 9.72
N ILE A 23 -7.76 8.14 8.57
CA ILE A 23 -8.29 9.08 7.58
C ILE A 23 -9.72 8.74 7.11
N ASN A 24 -10.10 7.46 7.11
CA ASN A 24 -11.46 7.05 6.76
C ASN A 24 -12.49 7.49 7.80
N SER A 25 -12.17 7.41 9.08
CA SER A 25 -13.00 7.90 10.18
C SER A 25 -13.05 9.42 10.19
N ILE A 26 -11.91 10.08 9.94
CA ILE A 26 -11.80 11.53 9.86
C ILE A 26 -12.72 12.10 8.76
N ARG A 27 -12.82 11.42 7.61
CA ARG A 27 -13.72 11.81 6.52
C ARG A 27 -15.21 11.79 6.88
N GLN A 28 -15.60 11.10 7.96
CA GLN A 28 -16.99 11.00 8.38
C GLN A 28 -17.43 12.13 9.32
N ILE A 29 -16.51 13.00 9.77
CA ILE A 29 -16.81 14.07 10.73
C ILE A 29 -17.74 15.13 10.14
N SER A 30 -17.40 15.68 8.96
CA SER A 30 -18.25 16.63 8.24
C SER A 30 -17.84 16.71 6.75
N PRO A 31 -18.65 17.34 5.88
CA PRO A 31 -18.28 17.54 4.47
C PRO A 31 -16.95 18.28 4.27
N GLU A 32 -16.64 19.25 5.13
CA GLU A 32 -15.36 19.99 5.07
C GLU A 32 -14.18 19.07 5.39
N TRP A 33 -14.29 18.26 6.44
CA TRP A 33 -13.27 17.27 6.80
C TRP A 33 -13.04 16.25 5.68
N ASN A 34 -14.11 15.78 5.03
CA ASN A 34 -13.97 14.90 3.87
C ASN A 34 -13.25 15.59 2.71
N SER A 35 -13.61 16.84 2.40
CA SER A 35 -12.96 17.62 1.33
C SER A 35 -11.45 17.79 1.58
N LEU A 36 -11.08 18.22 2.79
CA LEU A 36 -9.68 18.42 3.17
C LEU A 36 -8.89 17.10 3.23
N ALA A 37 -9.51 16.00 3.64
CA ALA A 37 -8.88 14.68 3.63
C ALA A 37 -8.66 14.17 2.21
N LEU A 38 -9.62 14.40 1.29
CA LEU A 38 -9.44 14.07 -0.12
C LEU A 38 -8.34 14.92 -0.76
N ASP A 39 -8.30 16.22 -0.47
CA ASP A 39 -7.22 17.11 -0.90
C ASP A 39 -5.85 16.60 -0.39
N HIS A 40 -5.75 16.24 0.89
CA HIS A 40 -4.54 15.63 1.45
C HIS A 40 -4.12 14.35 0.71
N LEU A 41 -5.07 13.48 0.34
CA LEU A 41 -4.79 12.25 -0.41
C LEU A 41 -4.26 12.51 -1.84
N THR A 42 -4.53 13.67 -2.43
CA THR A 42 -3.95 14.05 -3.73
C THR A 42 -2.47 14.44 -3.61
N HIS A 43 -2.03 14.87 -2.43
CA HIS A 43 -0.66 15.31 -2.18
C HIS A 43 0.25 14.13 -1.81
N ARG A 44 0.71 13.40 -2.82
CA ARG A 44 1.53 12.19 -2.65
C ARG A 44 2.68 12.32 -1.66
N LYS A 45 3.36 13.47 -1.60
CA LYS A 45 4.49 13.69 -0.66
C LYS A 45 4.11 13.57 0.82
N LEU A 46 2.83 13.67 1.16
CA LEU A 46 2.31 13.57 2.51
C LEU A 46 1.83 12.15 2.86
N LEU A 47 1.81 11.23 1.89
CA LEU A 47 1.36 9.86 2.11
C LEU A 47 2.44 9.03 2.82
N PRO A 48 2.06 7.96 3.56
CA PRO A 48 3.02 7.11 4.23
C PRO A 48 3.96 6.42 3.24
N SER A 49 5.21 6.22 3.66
CA SER A 49 6.16 5.39 2.92
C SER A 49 6.03 3.92 3.32
N ILE A 50 6.41 3.04 2.40
CA ILE A 50 6.57 1.60 2.62
C ILE A 50 8.06 1.32 2.72
N LYS A 51 8.49 0.65 3.79
CA LYS A 51 9.92 0.35 4.02
C LYS A 51 10.45 -0.72 3.07
N TRP A 52 9.67 -1.76 2.86
CA TRP A 52 10.03 -2.85 1.96
C TRP A 52 8.78 -3.40 1.31
N PHE A 53 8.86 -3.68 0.02
CA PHE A 53 7.81 -4.29 -0.75
C PHE A 53 8.42 -5.40 -1.60
N TYR A 54 7.96 -6.62 -1.38
CA TYR A 54 8.40 -7.82 -2.07
C TYR A 54 7.25 -8.38 -2.90
N TYR A 55 7.51 -8.64 -4.15
CA TYR A 55 6.56 -9.28 -5.04
C TYR A 55 7.21 -10.45 -5.77
N ARG A 56 6.60 -11.62 -5.65
CA ARG A 56 7.03 -12.85 -6.32
C ARG A 56 5.93 -13.34 -7.26
N VAL A 57 6.33 -13.77 -8.44
CA VAL A 57 5.48 -14.53 -9.36
C VAL A 57 6.15 -15.88 -9.61
N ASP A 58 5.49 -16.95 -9.18
CA ASP A 58 5.94 -18.34 -9.33
C ASP A 58 5.54 -18.91 -10.71
N PHE A 59 6.09 -20.08 -11.04
CA PHE A 59 5.93 -20.70 -12.36
C PHE A 59 4.49 -21.14 -12.65
N ASP A 60 3.75 -21.49 -11.61
CA ASP A 60 2.35 -21.90 -11.65
C ASP A 60 1.38 -20.69 -11.66
N GLY A 61 1.90 -19.48 -11.81
CA GLY A 61 1.12 -18.24 -11.77
C GLY A 61 0.69 -17.83 -10.36
N GLN A 62 1.14 -18.55 -9.32
CA GLN A 62 0.92 -18.10 -7.96
C GLN A 62 1.75 -16.84 -7.71
N THR A 63 1.16 -15.90 -6.98
CA THR A 63 1.84 -14.67 -6.60
C THR A 63 2.00 -14.64 -5.08
N ALA A 64 3.10 -14.06 -4.62
CA ALA A 64 3.30 -13.77 -3.21
C ALA A 64 3.70 -12.29 -3.07
N LEU A 65 3.18 -11.64 -2.04
CA LEU A 65 3.39 -10.22 -1.81
C LEU A 65 3.73 -10.05 -0.34
N CYS A 66 4.95 -9.65 -0.02
CA CYS A 66 5.29 -9.26 1.35
C CYS A 66 5.49 -7.76 1.40
N MET A 67 5.18 -7.14 2.54
CA MET A 67 5.46 -5.73 2.75
C MET A 67 5.93 -5.53 4.18
N ARG A 68 6.74 -4.48 4.36
CA ARG A 68 7.15 -3.94 5.65
C ARG A 68 6.68 -2.51 5.77
N MET A 69 5.85 -2.26 6.78
CA MET A 69 5.35 -0.93 7.11
C MET A 69 5.13 -0.77 8.61
N LEU A 70 4.96 0.48 9.06
CA LEU A 70 4.59 0.75 10.44
C LEU A 70 3.18 0.21 10.72
N ALA A 71 3.00 -0.52 11.82
CA ALA A 71 1.74 -1.16 12.18
C ALA A 71 0.53 -0.20 12.20
N LYS A 72 0.74 1.07 12.59
CA LYS A 72 -0.34 2.08 12.62
C LYS A 72 -0.99 2.34 11.26
N TYR A 73 -0.31 2.08 10.14
CA TYR A 73 -0.87 2.29 8.81
C TYR A 73 -1.61 1.05 8.25
N ARG A 74 -1.77 -0.02 9.04
CA ARG A 74 -2.43 -1.26 8.60
C ARG A 74 -3.84 -1.00 8.06
N ASP A 75 -4.65 -0.24 8.78
CA ASP A 75 -6.03 0.04 8.37
C ASP A 75 -6.09 1.12 7.29
N TYR A 76 -5.19 2.10 7.34
CA TYR A 76 -5.00 3.08 6.27
C TYR A 76 -4.75 2.42 4.91
N PHE A 77 -3.90 1.40 4.83
CA PHE A 77 -3.65 0.66 3.59
C PHE A 77 -4.76 -0.35 3.25
N GLY A 78 -5.77 -0.52 4.10
CA GLY A 78 -6.84 -1.50 3.90
C GLY A 78 -6.35 -2.94 3.97
N VAL A 79 -5.20 -3.17 4.62
CA VAL A 79 -4.64 -4.52 4.81
C VAL A 79 -5.20 -5.19 6.06
N GLY A 80 -5.85 -4.44 6.97
CA GLY A 80 -6.48 -4.94 8.21
C GLY A 80 -7.20 -6.29 8.09
N SER A 81 -8.01 -6.46 7.04
CA SER A 81 -8.85 -7.64 6.77
C SER A 81 -8.19 -8.76 5.98
N TRP A 82 -6.91 -8.66 5.62
CA TRP A 82 -6.25 -9.69 4.83
C TRP A 82 -5.97 -10.91 5.71
N SER A 83 -6.01 -12.11 5.13
CA SER A 83 -5.63 -13.32 5.85
C SER A 83 -4.12 -13.35 6.02
N PHE A 84 -3.64 -13.19 7.25
CA PHE A 84 -2.21 -13.12 7.58
C PHE A 84 -1.77 -14.35 8.36
N THR A 85 -0.61 -14.89 8.01
CA THR A 85 0.21 -15.70 8.92
C THR A 85 1.31 -14.80 9.46
N PRO A 86 1.25 -14.31 10.72
CA PRO A 86 2.26 -13.42 11.26
C PRO A 86 3.64 -14.10 11.32
N LYS A 87 4.58 -13.73 10.45
CA LYS A 87 6.01 -14.00 10.63
C LYS A 87 6.63 -12.81 11.35
N TYR A 88 6.99 -13.03 12.62
CA TYR A 88 7.79 -12.17 13.51
C TYR A 88 7.40 -10.69 13.61
N VAL A 89 6.88 -10.30 14.78
CA VAL A 89 6.82 -8.91 15.22
C VAL A 89 8.10 -8.63 16.01
N ASP A 90 9.01 -7.82 15.47
CA ASP A 90 10.09 -7.27 16.30
C ASP A 90 9.50 -6.19 17.21
N VAL A 91 9.35 -6.52 18.48
CA VAL A 91 8.77 -5.66 19.53
C VAL A 91 9.68 -4.46 19.84
N ARG A 92 10.97 -4.51 19.47
CA ARG A 92 11.95 -3.48 19.86
C ARG A 92 12.08 -2.30 18.91
N SER A 93 11.73 -2.44 17.63
CA SER A 93 11.97 -1.42 16.58
C SER A 93 10.76 -0.55 16.21
N GLY A 94 9.65 -0.68 16.94
CA GLY A 94 8.38 -0.06 16.56
C GLY A 94 7.65 -0.92 15.53
N SER A 95 7.23 -2.11 15.98
CA SER A 95 6.33 -3.07 15.32
C SER A 95 6.19 -2.88 13.80
N TYR A 96 7.21 -3.30 13.06
CA TYR A 96 7.05 -3.48 11.63
C TYR A 96 6.15 -4.69 11.37
N PHE A 97 5.23 -4.53 10.43
CA PHE A 97 4.39 -5.62 9.98
C PHE A 97 5.06 -6.30 8.78
N ASP A 98 5.52 -7.54 8.93
CA ASP A 98 6.28 -8.30 7.91
C ASP A 98 5.45 -9.43 7.29
N ASN A 99 4.31 -9.20 6.63
CA ASN A 99 3.57 -10.32 5.98
C ASN A 99 2.72 -9.90 4.79
N ILE A 100 2.61 -10.77 3.78
CA ILE A 100 1.37 -11.29 3.16
C ILE A 100 1.74 -12.49 2.25
N VAL A 101 0.88 -13.50 2.18
CA VAL A 101 0.83 -14.46 1.06
C VAL A 101 -0.62 -14.45 0.62
N ARG A 102 -0.88 -13.94 -0.59
CA ARG A 102 -2.19 -14.07 -1.21
C ARG A 102 -2.03 -14.93 -2.46
N HIS A 103 -2.57 -16.15 -2.41
CA HIS A 103 -2.89 -16.89 -3.62
C HIS A 103 -4.14 -16.27 -4.23
N GLY A 104 -3.98 -15.44 -5.26
CA GLY A 104 -5.11 -14.90 -5.99
C GLY A 104 -4.81 -13.53 -6.59
N SER A 105 -4.83 -13.48 -7.92
CA SER A 105 -4.64 -12.26 -8.70
C SER A 105 -5.70 -11.23 -8.34
N SER A 106 -5.27 -10.11 -7.78
CA SER A 106 -6.09 -8.91 -7.86
C SER A 106 -5.16 -7.70 -7.99
N ALA A 107 -4.77 -7.51 -9.25
CA ALA A 107 -4.38 -6.26 -9.85
C ALA A 107 -5.06 -5.01 -9.25
N GLN A 108 -6.35 -5.11 -8.88
CA GLN A 108 -7.10 -4.01 -8.28
C GLN A 108 -6.56 -3.63 -6.89
N PHE A 109 -6.09 -4.60 -6.09
CA PHE A 109 -5.49 -4.29 -4.79
C PHE A 109 -4.19 -3.52 -4.95
N PHE A 110 -3.33 -3.86 -5.91
CA PHE A 110 -2.08 -3.12 -6.15
C PHE A 110 -2.35 -1.66 -6.44
N LYS A 111 -3.30 -1.37 -7.32
CA LYS A 111 -3.62 0.00 -7.69
C LYS A 111 -4.13 0.81 -6.50
N LEU A 112 -5.08 0.27 -5.75
CA LEU A 112 -5.63 0.95 -4.57
C LEU A 112 -4.56 1.13 -3.49
N PHE A 113 -3.77 0.09 -3.23
CA PHE A 113 -2.70 0.11 -2.24
C PHE A 113 -1.60 1.11 -2.57
N LEU A 114 -1.04 1.03 -3.78
CA LEU A 114 0.05 1.90 -4.24
C LEU A 114 -0.41 3.34 -4.51
N SER A 115 -1.71 3.57 -4.73
CA SER A 115 -2.26 4.93 -4.77
C SER A 115 -2.20 5.66 -3.42
N ARG A 116 -2.06 4.91 -2.32
CA ARG A 116 -1.99 5.45 -0.96
C ARG A 116 -0.57 5.56 -0.41
N CYS A 117 0.45 5.19 -1.18
CA CYS A 117 1.85 5.34 -0.77
C CYS A 117 2.55 6.45 -1.55
N SER A 118 3.44 7.15 -0.87
CA SER A 118 4.30 8.17 -1.47
C SER A 118 5.55 7.56 -2.10
N ARG A 119 6.10 6.57 -1.40
CA ARG A 119 7.45 6.07 -1.59
C ARG A 119 7.56 4.61 -1.16
N ILE A 120 8.35 3.84 -1.87
CA ILE A 120 8.83 2.52 -1.49
C ILE A 120 10.34 2.61 -1.35
N GLU A 121 10.85 2.39 -0.13
CA GLU A 121 12.29 2.48 0.12
C GLU A 121 13.04 1.32 -0.53
N ARG A 122 12.50 0.10 -0.47
CA ARG A 122 13.06 -1.06 -1.16
C ARG A 122 12.00 -1.90 -1.83
N LEU A 123 12.11 -2.03 -3.15
CA LEU A 123 11.26 -2.87 -3.99
C LEU A 123 12.04 -4.11 -4.43
N GLU A 124 11.54 -5.30 -4.10
CA GLU A 124 12.16 -6.57 -4.46
C GLU A 124 11.21 -7.39 -5.34
N LEU A 125 11.64 -7.73 -6.54
CA LEU A 125 10.83 -8.37 -7.58
C LEU A 125 11.42 -9.72 -7.96
N LYS A 126 10.79 -10.81 -7.54
CA LYS A 126 11.23 -12.16 -7.88
C LYS A 126 10.31 -12.76 -8.95
N ILE A 127 10.79 -12.81 -10.19
CA ILE A 127 10.07 -13.43 -11.31
C ILE A 127 10.74 -14.74 -11.68
N SER A 128 10.05 -15.84 -11.41
CA SER A 128 10.53 -17.18 -11.75
C SER A 128 10.53 -17.38 -13.27
N ARG A 129 11.73 -17.58 -13.86
CA ARG A 129 11.94 -17.74 -15.32
C ARG A 129 11.51 -19.12 -15.81
N VAL A 130 10.44 -19.21 -16.60
CA VAL A 130 10.08 -20.47 -17.27
C VAL A 130 11.02 -20.68 -18.45
N GLU A 131 11.86 -21.71 -18.38
CA GLU A 131 12.49 -22.28 -19.56
C GLU A 131 11.43 -23.12 -20.31
N ARG A 132 10.98 -22.57 -21.45
CA ARG A 132 10.44 -23.27 -22.63
C ARG A 132 8.99 -23.73 -22.76
N LEU A 133 8.08 -23.70 -21.78
CA LEU A 133 6.70 -24.17 -22.05
C LEU A 133 5.61 -23.17 -21.67
N GLU A 134 4.73 -22.95 -22.65
CA GLU A 134 3.39 -22.34 -22.62
C GLU A 134 3.26 -20.82 -22.87
N LEU A 135 2.88 -20.49 -24.11
CA LEU A 135 2.44 -19.17 -24.57
C LEU A 135 1.27 -18.59 -23.76
N GLU A 136 0.39 -19.44 -23.23
CA GLU A 136 -0.81 -18.99 -22.49
C GLU A 136 -0.44 -18.36 -21.15
N THR A 137 0.45 -18.99 -20.37
CA THR A 137 0.92 -18.44 -19.08
C THR A 137 1.77 -17.18 -19.26
N ALA A 138 2.35 -16.95 -20.44
CA ALA A 138 3.06 -15.72 -20.76
C ALA A 138 2.11 -14.51 -20.91
N SER A 139 0.88 -14.72 -21.41
CA SER A 139 -0.09 -13.64 -21.60
C SER A 139 -0.63 -13.09 -20.27
N VAL A 140 -0.96 -13.97 -19.34
CA VAL A 140 -1.42 -13.61 -17.98
C VAL A 140 -0.33 -12.86 -17.23
N ARG A 141 0.92 -13.36 -17.27
CA ARG A 141 2.08 -12.69 -16.65
C ARG A 141 2.34 -11.30 -17.22
N ARG A 142 2.28 -11.13 -18.54
CA ARG A 142 2.42 -9.80 -19.17
C ARG A 142 1.35 -8.84 -18.67
N ARG A 143 0.11 -9.29 -18.52
CA ARG A 143 -0.99 -8.47 -17.99
C ARG A 143 -0.74 -8.06 -16.54
N GLU A 144 -0.35 -8.99 -15.68
CA GLU A 144 -0.05 -8.69 -14.27
C GLU A 144 1.14 -7.74 -14.12
N ILE A 145 2.23 -7.99 -14.85
CA ILE A 145 3.40 -7.10 -14.87
C ILE A 145 3.00 -5.70 -15.37
N ALA A 146 2.16 -5.62 -16.40
CA ALA A 146 1.68 -4.34 -16.91
C ALA A 146 0.86 -3.57 -15.87
N ILE A 147 -0.02 -4.25 -15.13
CA ILE A 147 -0.82 -3.62 -14.07
C ILE A 147 0.05 -3.20 -12.89
N PHE A 148 1.01 -4.04 -12.51
CA PHE A 148 1.96 -3.72 -11.45
C PHE A 148 2.82 -2.51 -11.81
N ARG A 149 3.36 -2.48 -13.03
CA ARG A 149 4.10 -1.34 -13.57
C ARG A 149 3.24 -0.08 -13.61
N ASP A 150 1.97 -0.20 -14.01
CA ASP A 150 1.05 0.94 -14.02
C ASP A 150 0.80 1.48 -12.62
N ALA A 151 0.60 0.61 -11.63
CA ALA A 151 0.40 1.00 -10.25
C ALA A 151 1.64 1.65 -9.61
N LEU A 152 2.85 1.28 -10.05
CA LEU A 152 4.11 1.90 -9.61
C LEU A 152 4.44 3.22 -10.31
N ARG A 153 3.75 3.59 -11.40
CA ARG A 153 4.10 4.73 -12.26
C ARG A 153 4.34 6.03 -11.48
N ASP A 154 3.53 6.26 -10.44
CA ASP A 154 3.52 7.49 -9.67
C ASP A 154 4.18 7.33 -8.29
N VAL A 155 4.76 6.17 -8.00
CA VAL A 155 5.40 5.84 -6.71
C VAL A 155 6.90 6.05 -6.83
N ILE A 156 7.49 6.80 -5.90
CA ILE A 156 8.95 6.94 -5.83
C ILE A 156 9.52 5.63 -5.28
N VAL A 157 10.49 5.04 -5.98
CA VAL A 157 11.18 3.81 -5.55
C VAL A 157 12.66 4.09 -5.41
N ASP A 158 13.23 3.90 -4.22
CA ASP A 158 14.65 4.25 -3.98
C ASP A 158 15.59 3.13 -4.42
N GLU A 159 15.27 1.90 -4.07
CA GLU A 159 16.05 0.71 -4.39
C GLU A 159 15.17 -0.32 -5.10
N ILE A 160 15.64 -0.85 -6.24
CA ILE A 160 14.99 -1.95 -6.97
C ILE A 160 15.95 -3.14 -7.01
N VAL A 161 15.47 -4.27 -6.52
CA VAL A 161 16.18 -5.57 -6.51
C VAL A 161 15.39 -6.57 -7.36
N PHE A 162 16.09 -7.32 -8.21
CA PHE A 162 15.54 -8.36 -9.08
C PHE A 162 16.06 -9.76 -8.71
#